data_AF-A0A1Q9D0D0-F1
#
_entry.id   AF-A0A1Q9D0D0-F1
#
_cell.length_a   1.000
_cell.length_b   1.000
_cell.length_c   1.000
_cell.angle_alpha   90.00
_cell.angle_beta   90.00
_cell.angle_gamma   90.00
#
_symmetry.space_group_name_H-M   'P 1'
#
loop_
_entity.id
_entity.type
_entity.pdbx_description
1 polymer ?
#
loop_
_entity_poly.entity_id
_entity_poly.type
_entity_poly.pdbx_seq_one_letter_code
_entity_poly.pdbx_strand_id
1 'polypeptide(L)'
;MGQAGQQRTRQKKYSNKKVGPKGVKKTVEKKTPKLKKNIAPGSVLILLASKFRGRRVVFLKQLESGLLLVTGPYAINGVPLKRVNQRYCIGTSTKVDLKGADFSSVTDAYFASDKAKKKPGVHSQESFFAAEAPKKVTPQEKKDGQKKMDAPIVGALSADHKAYLKARFSLTSKMYPHELKFCRSNVSIKKRKYEMGRPATPCKLGNKRVRVVRCRGGNKKYRALRLDTGNYAWGSENVTKKVRILDVVYNATSNELVRTKTLLKNTVVQIDAHPFMQWYQKKYGMDLGKKKKGGEKKEEKKEEAEEHKSRHVIAKQKARAANQKLDLNLEEQFQSGRLLACIASRPGQCGRADGYVLEGEELSFYRRKLEKKKKN
;
A
#
# COMPACT_ATOMS: atom_id res chain seq x y z
N MET A 1 0.57 -55.89 41.55
CA MET A 1 -0.47 -55.56 40.55
C MET A 1 -1.16 -54.27 40.97
N GLY A 2 -0.85 -53.14 40.34
CA GLY A 2 -1.53 -51.86 40.60
C GLY A 2 -2.62 -51.62 39.56
N GLN A 3 -3.88 -51.54 39.99
CA GLN A 3 -5.01 -51.23 39.11
C GLN A 3 -4.94 -49.75 38.70
N ALA A 4 -4.69 -49.52 37.41
CA ALA A 4 -4.77 -48.21 36.79
C ALA A 4 -6.24 -47.72 36.82
N GLY A 5 -6.48 -46.62 37.53
CA GLY A 5 -7.76 -45.92 37.52
C GLY A 5 -8.06 -45.36 36.12
N GLN A 6 -9.01 -45.98 35.42
CA GLN A 6 -9.53 -45.44 34.17
C GLN A 6 -10.31 -44.14 34.47
N GLN A 7 -9.78 -43.00 34.02
CA GLN A 7 -10.55 -41.75 33.99
C GLN A 7 -11.76 -41.95 33.08
N ARG A 8 -12.97 -41.98 33.67
CA ARG A 8 -14.23 -41.92 32.92
C ARG A 8 -14.32 -40.57 32.21
N THR A 9 -13.98 -40.54 30.92
CA THR A 9 -14.26 -39.38 30.06
C THR A 9 -15.76 -39.20 29.93
N ARG A 10 -16.35 -38.28 30.71
CA ARG A 10 -17.72 -37.80 30.48
C ARG A 10 -17.74 -37.04 29.15
N GLN A 11 -18.18 -37.70 28.08
CA GLN A 11 -18.47 -37.01 26.83
C GLN A 11 -19.59 -35.98 27.07
N LYS A 12 -19.29 -34.69 26.86
CA LYS A 12 -20.31 -33.64 26.80
C LYS A 12 -21.24 -33.93 25.62
N LYS A 13 -22.46 -34.39 25.89
CA LYS A 13 -23.53 -34.40 24.89
C LYS A 13 -23.92 -32.95 24.60
N TYR A 14 -23.55 -32.44 23.42
CA TYR A 14 -24.08 -31.18 22.91
C TYR A 14 -25.55 -31.39 22.55
N SER A 15 -26.44 -30.54 23.08
CA SER A 15 -27.87 -30.63 22.78
C SER A 15 -28.12 -30.29 21.29
N ASN A 16 -28.93 -31.09 20.62
CA ASN A 16 -29.27 -30.93 19.20
C ASN A 16 -30.30 -29.81 18.94
N LYS A 17 -30.48 -28.87 19.87
CA LYS A 17 -31.34 -27.71 19.65
C LYS A 17 -30.55 -26.67 18.87
N LYS A 18 -30.89 -26.50 17.58
CA LYS A 18 -30.49 -25.33 16.80
C LYS A 18 -30.97 -24.08 17.53
N VAL A 19 -30.08 -23.43 18.28
CA VAL A 19 -30.32 -22.09 18.80
C VAL A 19 -30.25 -21.17 17.58
N GLY A 20 -31.42 -20.76 17.07
CA GLY A 20 -31.49 -19.74 16.02
C GLY A 20 -30.73 -18.48 16.44
N PRO A 21 -30.20 -17.68 15.50
CA PRO A 21 -29.47 -16.48 15.83
C PRO A 21 -30.34 -15.60 16.73
N LYS A 22 -29.87 -15.31 17.95
CA LYS A 22 -30.53 -14.35 18.84
C LYS A 22 -30.75 -13.08 18.05
N GLY A 23 -32.02 -12.69 17.84
CA GLY A 23 -32.37 -11.47 17.15
C GLY A 23 -31.63 -10.30 17.80
N VAL A 24 -30.69 -9.72 17.08
CA VAL A 24 -30.00 -8.50 17.52
C VAL A 24 -31.09 -7.45 17.67
N LYS A 25 -31.33 -6.95 18.89
CA LYS A 25 -32.29 -5.88 19.14
C LYS A 25 -31.97 -4.70 18.21
N LYS A 26 -32.80 -4.47 17.19
CA LYS A 26 -32.70 -3.35 16.26
C LYS A 26 -33.24 -2.08 16.93
N THR A 27 -32.58 -1.63 17.99
CA THR A 27 -32.87 -0.32 18.59
C THR A 27 -31.63 0.17 19.31
N VAL A 28 -30.53 0.30 18.56
CA VAL A 28 -29.51 1.28 18.94
C VAL A 28 -30.00 2.60 18.38
N GLU A 29 -30.62 3.42 19.23
CA GLU A 29 -30.86 4.82 18.90
C GLU A 29 -29.55 5.43 18.43
N LYS A 30 -29.52 5.96 17.20
CA LYS A 30 -28.33 6.59 16.63
C LYS A 30 -28.11 7.92 17.35
N LYS A 31 -27.45 7.88 18.50
CA LYS A 31 -27.05 9.08 19.25
C LYS A 31 -26.18 9.96 18.35
N THR A 32 -26.43 11.27 18.38
CA THR A 32 -25.61 12.24 17.65
C THR A 32 -24.14 12.13 18.09
N PRO A 33 -23.19 12.02 17.15
CA PRO A 33 -21.78 11.86 17.46
C PRO A 33 -21.23 13.09 18.20
N LYS A 34 -20.48 12.86 19.27
CA LYS A 34 -19.84 13.95 20.05
C LYS A 34 -18.82 14.71 19.19
N LEU A 35 -18.86 16.04 19.25
CA LEU A 35 -17.88 16.89 18.58
C LEU A 35 -16.48 16.74 19.22
N LYS A 36 -15.46 16.99 18.41
CA LYS A 36 -14.03 16.98 18.78
C LYS A 36 -13.80 18.27 19.55
N LYS A 37 -12.89 18.24 20.53
CA LYS A 37 -12.60 19.39 21.41
C LYS A 37 -12.34 20.72 20.68
N ASN A 38 -11.79 20.69 19.47
CA ASN A 38 -11.44 21.88 18.67
C ASN A 38 -12.51 22.28 17.62
N ILE A 39 -13.75 21.78 17.73
CA ILE A 39 -14.84 22.10 16.80
C ILE A 39 -15.98 22.71 17.61
N ALA A 40 -15.99 24.04 17.66
CA ALA A 40 -17.06 24.86 18.24
C ALA A 40 -17.63 25.78 17.15
N PRO A 41 -18.91 26.20 17.24
CA PRO A 41 -19.49 27.17 16.30
C PRO A 41 -18.56 28.36 16.08
N GLY A 42 -18.31 28.72 14.82
CA GLY A 42 -17.37 29.77 14.43
C GLY A 42 -15.92 29.31 14.23
N SER A 43 -15.55 28.08 14.64
CA SER A 43 -14.21 27.54 14.38
C SER A 43 -13.94 27.36 12.88
N VAL A 44 -12.74 27.77 12.45
CA VAL A 44 -12.28 27.49 11.08
C VAL A 44 -11.78 26.04 10.99
N LEU A 45 -12.28 25.34 9.98
CA LEU A 45 -11.96 23.95 9.66
C LEU A 45 -11.21 23.86 8.32
N ILE A 46 -10.34 22.87 8.20
CA ILE A 46 -9.70 22.50 6.93
C ILE A 46 -10.35 21.24 6.39
N LEU A 47 -10.84 21.28 5.15
CA LEU A 47 -11.41 20.10 4.49
C LEU A 47 -10.31 19.18 3.96
N LEU A 48 -10.38 17.90 4.31
CA LEU A 48 -9.43 16.88 3.85
C LEU A 48 -9.92 16.12 2.62
N ALA A 49 -11.22 16.10 2.38
CA ALA A 49 -11.86 15.34 1.30
C ALA A 49 -12.83 16.20 0.48
N SER A 50 -13.32 15.63 -0.63
CA SER A 50 -14.15 16.28 -1.66
C SER A 50 -13.41 17.23 -2.61
N LYS A 51 -14.15 17.74 -3.62
CA LYS A 51 -13.72 18.80 -4.55
C LYS A 51 -13.10 20.02 -3.85
N PHE A 52 -13.53 20.31 -2.62
CA PHE A 52 -13.04 21.44 -1.83
C PHE A 52 -11.91 21.08 -0.85
N ARG A 53 -11.25 19.92 -1.01
CA ARG A 53 -10.07 19.53 -0.22
C ARG A 53 -9.04 20.66 -0.17
N GLY A 54 -8.46 20.90 1.00
CA GLY A 54 -7.49 21.96 1.27
C GLY A 54 -8.10 23.35 1.43
N ARG A 55 -9.41 23.54 1.23
CA ARG A 55 -10.05 24.84 1.52
C ARG A 55 -10.33 24.96 3.01
N ARG A 56 -10.24 26.20 3.51
CA ARG A 56 -10.58 26.58 4.87
C ARG A 56 -12.02 27.06 4.92
N VAL A 57 -12.76 26.63 5.93
CA VAL A 57 -14.23 26.72 5.94
C VAL A 57 -14.71 26.92 7.37
N VAL A 58 -15.73 27.74 7.59
CA VAL A 58 -16.25 28.06 8.92
C VAL A 58 -17.29 27.03 9.33
N PHE A 59 -17.17 26.51 10.55
CA PHE A 59 -18.18 25.63 11.14
C PHE A 59 -19.35 26.44 11.70
N LEU A 60 -20.57 26.07 11.34
CA LEU A 60 -21.78 26.76 11.77
C LEU A 60 -22.47 25.99 12.90
N LYS A 61 -23.01 24.81 12.58
CA LYS A 61 -23.73 23.95 13.54
C LYS A 61 -23.60 22.47 13.19
N GLN A 62 -23.89 21.61 14.15
CA GLN A 62 -24.10 20.18 13.90
C GLN A 62 -25.56 19.94 13.48
N LEU A 63 -25.78 19.13 12.45
CA LEU A 63 -27.11 18.70 12.02
C LEU A 63 -27.56 17.46 12.80
N GLU A 64 -28.86 17.18 12.78
CA GLU A 64 -29.47 16.01 13.44
C GLU A 64 -28.90 14.68 12.94
N SER A 65 -28.50 14.60 11.66
CA SER A 65 -27.76 13.45 11.10
C SER A 65 -26.36 13.24 11.70
N GLY A 66 -25.88 14.16 12.53
CA GLY A 66 -24.54 14.15 13.10
C GLY A 66 -23.46 14.73 12.19
N LEU A 67 -23.81 15.22 10.99
CA LEU A 67 -22.90 15.88 10.07
C LEU A 67 -22.70 17.36 10.45
N LEU A 68 -21.54 17.91 10.08
CA LEU A 68 -21.23 19.32 10.29
C LEU A 68 -21.81 20.15 9.14
N LEU A 69 -22.55 21.22 9.46
CA LEU A 69 -22.90 22.28 8.52
C LEU A 69 -21.75 23.29 8.48
N VAL A 70 -21.22 23.50 7.29
CA VAL A 70 -19.98 24.23 7.07
C VAL A 70 -20.16 25.17 5.88
N THR A 71 -19.73 26.43 6.00
CA THR A 71 -19.74 27.44 4.91
C THR A 71 -18.37 28.08 4.76
N GLY A 72 -17.91 28.25 3.52
CA GLY A 72 -16.70 29.01 3.23
C GLY A 72 -17.14 30.17 2.38
N PRO A 73 -17.44 31.34 3.01
CA PRO A 73 -18.25 32.39 2.41
C PRO A 73 -18.00 32.50 0.91
N TYR A 74 -19.04 32.26 0.11
CA TYR A 74 -18.88 31.86 -1.28
C TYR A 74 -18.09 32.91 -2.09
N ALA A 75 -18.25 34.19 -1.74
CA ALA A 75 -17.49 35.31 -2.31
C ALA A 75 -15.97 35.23 -2.06
N ILE A 76 -15.53 34.65 -0.95
CA ILE A 76 -14.11 34.56 -0.56
C ILE A 76 -13.50 33.25 -1.08
N ASN A 77 -14.16 32.13 -0.81
CA ASN A 77 -13.57 30.80 -0.96
C ASN A 77 -14.30 29.92 -1.97
N GLY A 78 -15.42 30.35 -2.55
CA GLY A 78 -16.22 29.57 -3.49
C GLY A 78 -16.72 28.22 -2.94
N VAL A 79 -16.83 28.08 -1.61
CA VAL A 79 -17.36 26.86 -0.98
C VAL A 79 -18.80 27.14 -0.53
N PRO A 80 -19.81 26.56 -1.18
CA PRO A 80 -21.19 26.73 -0.75
C PRO A 80 -21.44 26.02 0.58
N LEU A 81 -22.60 26.26 1.19
CA LEU A 81 -23.10 25.51 2.33
C LEU A 81 -23.03 24.01 2.02
N LYS A 82 -22.37 23.27 2.91
CA LYS A 82 -22.09 21.85 2.70
C LYS A 82 -22.18 21.08 3.99
N ARG A 83 -22.75 19.88 3.90
CA ARG A 83 -22.67 18.85 4.94
C ARG A 83 -21.35 18.10 4.84
N VAL A 84 -20.62 18.04 5.94
CA VAL A 84 -19.31 17.38 6.00
C VAL A 84 -19.21 16.50 7.23
N ASN A 85 -18.71 15.28 7.07
CA ASN A 85 -18.40 14.44 8.21
C ASN A 85 -17.14 14.96 8.90
N GLN A 86 -17.21 15.10 10.22
CA GLN A 86 -16.13 15.53 11.10
C GLN A 86 -14.79 14.80 10.93
N ARG A 87 -14.80 13.55 10.44
CA ARG A 87 -13.58 12.78 10.14
C ARG A 87 -12.76 13.40 9.02
N TYR A 88 -13.40 14.13 8.12
CA TYR A 88 -12.77 14.83 6.99
C TYR A 88 -12.46 16.30 7.27
N CYS A 89 -12.55 16.73 8.53
CA CYS A 89 -12.24 18.08 8.97
C CYS A 89 -11.10 18.07 10.00
N ILE A 90 -10.16 18.99 9.84
CA ILE A 90 -9.20 19.38 10.89
C ILE A 90 -9.69 20.69 11.51
N GLY A 91 -9.86 20.72 12.83
CA GLY A 91 -10.16 21.95 13.57
C GLY A 91 -8.89 22.77 13.78
N THR A 92 -8.95 24.06 13.45
CA THR A 92 -7.85 25.01 13.69
C THR A 92 -8.13 25.85 14.94
N SER A 93 -7.12 26.55 15.45
CA SER A 93 -7.28 27.42 16.63
C SER A 93 -8.02 28.73 16.33
N THR A 94 -8.07 29.15 15.06
CA THR A 94 -8.75 30.38 14.64
C THR A 94 -10.27 30.22 14.73
N LYS A 95 -10.90 31.15 15.43
CA LYS A 95 -12.36 31.28 15.57
C LYS A 95 -12.81 32.59 14.93
N VAL A 96 -13.98 32.55 14.30
CA VAL A 96 -14.66 33.71 13.71
C VAL A 96 -15.95 33.91 14.49
N ASP A 97 -16.21 35.15 14.89
CA ASP A 97 -17.42 35.49 15.63
C ASP A 97 -18.63 35.49 14.70
N LEU A 98 -19.66 34.71 15.05
CA LEU A 98 -20.84 34.51 14.20
C LEU A 98 -21.98 35.51 14.44
N LYS A 99 -21.76 36.55 15.27
CA LYS A 99 -22.68 37.69 15.57
C LYS A 99 -24.19 37.34 15.58
N GLY A 100 -24.57 36.19 16.15
CA GLY A 100 -25.98 35.80 16.32
C GLY A 100 -26.73 35.42 15.04
N ALA A 101 -26.05 35.02 13.97
CA ALA A 101 -26.74 34.53 12.77
C ALA A 101 -27.45 33.18 13.04
N ASP A 102 -28.77 33.14 12.81
CA ASP A 102 -29.60 31.96 13.01
C ASP A 102 -29.51 30.98 11.84
N PHE A 103 -28.88 29.83 12.08
CA PHE A 103 -28.75 28.74 11.09
C PHE A 103 -29.77 27.63 11.30
N SER A 104 -30.78 27.81 12.18
CA SER A 104 -31.78 26.80 12.55
C SER A 104 -32.54 26.24 11.34
N SER A 105 -32.91 27.10 10.39
CA SER A 105 -33.68 26.78 9.17
C SER A 105 -33.02 25.77 8.21
N VAL A 106 -31.69 25.61 8.28
CA VAL A 106 -30.98 24.66 7.42
C VAL A 106 -30.93 23.29 8.11
N THR A 107 -31.87 22.41 7.76
CA THR A 107 -31.92 21.02 8.23
C THR A 107 -31.44 20.04 7.15
N ASP A 108 -31.33 18.76 7.48
CA ASP A 108 -30.82 17.74 6.55
C ASP A 108 -31.66 17.59 5.27
N ALA A 109 -32.94 17.96 5.31
CA ALA A 109 -33.86 17.98 4.18
C ALA A 109 -33.45 18.99 3.09
N TYR A 110 -32.83 20.11 3.45
CA TYR A 110 -32.35 21.14 2.52
C TYR A 110 -31.37 20.59 1.46
N PHE A 111 -30.66 19.52 1.80
CA PHE A 111 -29.64 18.90 0.97
C PHE A 111 -30.10 17.61 0.28
N ALA A 112 -31.38 17.24 0.39
CA ALA A 112 -31.94 16.18 -0.42
C ALA A 112 -31.89 16.62 -1.90
N SER A 113 -31.45 15.72 -2.78
CA SER A 113 -31.57 15.93 -4.22
C SER A 113 -32.98 15.55 -4.66
N ASP A 114 -33.60 16.35 -5.52
CA ASP A 114 -34.81 15.92 -6.23
C ASP A 114 -34.48 14.64 -7.00
N LYS A 115 -35.15 13.54 -6.65
CA LYS A 115 -34.98 12.26 -7.35
C LYS A 115 -35.60 12.40 -8.74
N ALA A 116 -34.82 12.84 -9.71
CA ALA A 116 -35.20 12.66 -11.11
C ALA A 116 -35.47 11.17 -11.36
N LYS A 117 -36.67 10.83 -11.85
CA LYS A 117 -37.02 9.47 -12.28
C LYS A 117 -35.92 8.98 -13.22
N LYS A 118 -35.25 7.88 -12.89
CA LYS A 118 -34.31 7.23 -13.81
C LYS A 118 -35.09 6.83 -15.06
N LYS A 119 -34.81 7.43 -16.22
CA LYS A 119 -35.29 6.91 -17.51
C LYS A 119 -34.66 5.52 -17.71
N PRO A 120 -35.44 4.48 -18.02
CA PRO A 120 -34.91 3.17 -18.38
C PRO A 120 -34.27 3.26 -19.77
N GLY A 121 -33.05 2.75 -19.93
CA GLY A 121 -32.35 2.67 -21.22
C GLY A 121 -31.04 3.48 -21.27
N VAL A 122 -29.97 2.94 -20.67
CA VAL A 122 -28.59 3.45 -20.87
C VAL A 122 -27.65 2.27 -21.11
N HIS A 123 -27.98 1.43 -22.08
CA HIS A 123 -27.11 0.36 -22.59
C HIS A 123 -27.25 0.20 -24.12
N SER A 124 -27.26 1.29 -24.89
CA SER A 124 -27.04 1.25 -26.33
C SER A 124 -25.94 2.23 -26.74
N GLN A 125 -25.15 1.84 -27.75
CA GLN A 125 -23.92 2.52 -28.21
C GLN A 125 -24.14 3.95 -28.71
N GLU A 126 -25.38 4.34 -29.02
CA GLU A 126 -25.74 5.69 -29.51
C GLU A 126 -25.63 6.78 -28.44
N SER A 127 -25.64 6.42 -27.15
CA SER A 127 -25.45 7.38 -26.05
C SER A 127 -24.02 7.95 -25.95
N PHE A 128 -23.09 7.47 -26.77
CA PHE A 128 -21.69 7.92 -26.78
C PHE A 128 -21.45 9.16 -27.64
N PHE A 129 -22.37 9.48 -28.57
CA PHE A 129 -22.28 10.63 -29.48
C PHE A 129 -23.22 11.80 -29.11
N ALA A 130 -23.95 11.70 -28.00
CA ALA A 130 -24.79 12.80 -27.53
C ALA A 130 -23.92 13.95 -27.01
N ALA A 131 -24.03 15.10 -27.66
CA ALA A 131 -23.38 16.35 -27.31
C ALA A 131 -23.53 16.70 -25.82
N GLU A 132 -22.50 17.37 -25.27
CA GLU A 132 -22.34 17.74 -23.86
C GLU A 132 -23.67 17.91 -23.11
N ALA A 133 -23.90 17.02 -22.14
CA ALA A 133 -25.02 17.16 -21.21
C ALA A 133 -25.03 18.59 -20.62
N PRO A 134 -26.17 19.31 -20.67
CA PRO A 134 -26.25 20.67 -20.16
C PRO A 134 -25.80 20.69 -18.69
N LYS A 135 -24.82 21.55 -18.39
CA LYS A 135 -24.31 21.76 -17.01
C LYS A 135 -25.52 21.97 -16.10
N LYS A 136 -25.73 21.07 -15.12
CA LYS A 136 -26.77 21.23 -14.09
C LYS A 136 -26.62 22.60 -13.43
N VAL A 137 -27.46 23.56 -13.81
CA VAL A 137 -27.46 24.90 -13.23
C VAL A 137 -28.06 24.78 -11.83
N THR A 138 -27.32 25.18 -10.80
CA THR A 138 -27.84 25.23 -9.43
C THR A 138 -29.07 26.16 -9.39
N PRO A 139 -30.21 25.75 -8.79
CA PRO A 139 -31.41 26.59 -8.69
C PRO A 139 -31.12 27.97 -8.10
N GLN A 140 -31.74 29.02 -8.65
CA GLN A 140 -31.54 30.42 -8.27
C GLN A 140 -31.73 30.63 -6.75
N GLU A 141 -32.76 30.01 -6.19
CA GLU A 141 -33.13 30.07 -4.76
C GLU A 141 -32.01 29.65 -3.82
N LYS A 142 -31.22 28.62 -4.19
CA LYS A 142 -30.09 28.16 -3.36
C LYS A 142 -28.93 29.15 -3.38
N LYS A 143 -28.79 29.94 -4.46
CA LYS A 143 -27.77 30.99 -4.56
C LYS A 143 -28.14 32.20 -3.69
N ASP A 144 -29.42 32.56 -3.66
CA ASP A 144 -29.90 33.70 -2.87
C ASP A 144 -29.95 33.35 -1.38
N GLY A 145 -30.35 32.12 -1.04
CA GLY A 145 -30.21 31.60 0.32
C GLY A 145 -28.76 31.61 0.81
N GLN A 146 -27.80 31.20 -0.03
CA GLN A 146 -26.38 31.26 0.32
C GLN A 146 -25.91 32.69 0.61
N LYS A 147 -26.29 33.67 -0.23
CA LYS A 147 -25.89 35.07 -0.05
C LYS A 147 -26.42 35.66 1.27
N LYS A 148 -27.67 35.37 1.61
CA LYS A 148 -28.28 35.82 2.88
C LYS A 148 -27.52 35.27 4.09
N MET A 149 -27.11 34.00 4.03
CA MET A 149 -26.40 33.33 5.13
C MET A 149 -24.92 33.74 5.24
N ASP A 150 -24.28 34.07 4.12
CA ASP A 150 -22.88 34.49 4.10
C ASP A 150 -22.69 35.98 4.44
N ALA A 151 -23.68 36.84 4.17
CA ALA A 151 -23.62 38.28 4.45
C ALA A 151 -23.17 38.64 5.90
N PRO A 152 -23.76 38.06 6.97
CA PRO A 152 -23.32 38.36 8.34
C PRO A 152 -21.89 37.87 8.61
N ILE A 153 -21.49 36.73 8.03
CA ILE A 153 -20.16 36.15 8.21
C ILE A 153 -19.11 37.02 7.51
N VAL A 154 -19.39 37.50 6.30
CA VAL A 154 -18.47 38.37 5.54
C VAL A 154 -18.29 39.73 6.22
N GLY A 155 -19.36 40.26 6.83
CA GLY A 155 -19.31 41.50 7.62
C GLY A 155 -18.49 41.39 8.91
N ALA A 156 -18.41 40.20 9.51
CA ALA A 156 -17.64 39.95 10.74
C ALA A 156 -16.15 39.61 10.51
N LEU A 157 -15.71 39.42 9.26
CA LEU A 157 -14.35 38.99 8.95
C LEU A 157 -13.38 40.17 8.79
N SER A 158 -12.29 40.16 9.57
CA SER A 158 -11.12 41.04 9.38
C SER A 158 -10.42 40.75 8.05
N ALA A 159 -9.60 41.70 7.57
CA ALA A 159 -8.82 41.53 6.34
C ALA A 159 -7.92 40.28 6.40
N ASP A 160 -7.31 40.03 7.55
CA ASP A 160 -6.46 38.86 7.81
C ASP A 160 -7.24 37.54 7.74
N HIS A 161 -8.46 37.52 8.30
CA HIS A 161 -9.31 36.35 8.25
C HIS A 161 -9.81 36.06 6.82
N LYS A 162 -10.10 37.11 6.02
CA LYS A 162 -10.45 36.96 4.60
C LYS A 162 -9.29 36.37 3.80
N ALA A 163 -8.07 36.87 4.02
CA ALA A 163 -6.86 36.34 3.38
C ALA A 163 -6.57 34.89 3.81
N TYR A 164 -6.76 34.57 5.09
CA TYR A 164 -6.58 33.22 5.62
C TYR A 164 -7.58 32.23 5.02
N LEU A 165 -8.86 32.60 4.96
CA LEU A 165 -9.91 31.79 4.35
C LEU A 165 -9.65 31.54 2.86
N LYS A 166 -9.25 32.56 2.10
CA LYS A 166 -8.97 32.46 0.65
C LYS A 166 -7.81 31.52 0.34
N ALA A 167 -6.82 31.45 1.23
CA ALA A 167 -5.63 30.63 1.03
C ALA A 167 -5.92 29.13 1.17
N ARG A 168 -5.30 28.32 0.30
CA ARG A 168 -5.44 26.86 0.29
C ARG A 168 -4.41 26.23 1.23
N PHE A 169 -4.85 25.28 2.05
CA PHE A 169 -3.98 24.46 2.88
C PHE A 169 -3.25 23.42 2.03
N SER A 170 -1.93 23.45 2.10
CA SER A 170 -1.03 22.47 1.49
C SER A 170 0.12 22.17 2.44
N LEU A 171 0.51 20.91 2.54
CA LEU A 171 1.70 20.50 3.28
C LEU A 171 2.93 20.60 2.37
N THR A 172 4.00 21.21 2.86
CA THR A 172 5.32 21.16 2.22
C THR A 172 6.23 20.15 2.92
N SER A 173 7.37 19.84 2.30
CA SER A 173 8.37 18.94 2.91
C SER A 173 8.82 19.48 4.28
N LYS A 174 9.03 18.58 5.25
CA LYS A 174 9.36 18.87 6.66
C LYS A 174 8.26 19.57 7.48
N MET A 175 7.03 19.67 6.98
CA MET A 175 5.87 20.02 7.81
C MET A 175 5.19 18.75 8.32
N TYR A 176 5.43 18.39 9.57
CA TYR A 176 4.84 17.21 10.19
C TYR A 176 3.47 17.58 10.79
N PRO A 177 2.34 17.05 10.29
CA PRO A 177 1.00 17.47 10.71
C PRO A 177 0.71 17.34 12.22
N HIS A 178 1.45 16.48 12.91
CA HIS A 178 1.34 16.28 14.36
C HIS A 178 2.15 17.29 15.18
N GLU A 179 3.11 17.99 14.57
CA GLU A 179 3.91 19.06 15.19
C GLU A 179 3.41 20.45 14.82
N LEU A 180 2.61 20.56 13.75
CA LEU A 180 2.02 21.83 13.32
C LEU A 180 1.00 22.31 14.36
N LYS A 181 1.30 23.42 15.04
CA LYS A 181 0.25 24.34 15.47
C LYS A 181 -0.32 24.94 14.19
N PHE A 182 -1.64 24.82 13.96
CA PHE A 182 -2.30 25.29 12.74
C PHE A 182 -2.42 26.83 12.73
N CYS A 183 -1.26 27.48 12.75
CA CYS A 183 -1.03 28.88 12.45
C CYS A 183 0.02 28.93 11.35
N ARG A 184 -0.07 29.97 10.51
CA ARG A 184 0.73 30.15 9.30
C ARG A 184 2.22 30.28 9.68
N SER A 185 3.07 29.34 9.29
CA SER A 185 4.50 29.63 9.18
C SER A 185 4.74 30.34 7.85
N ASN A 186 5.33 31.54 7.92
CA ASN A 186 5.79 32.23 6.72
C ASN A 186 7.01 31.49 6.17
N VAL A 187 7.04 31.27 4.85
CA VAL A 187 8.19 30.66 4.17
C VAL A 187 9.30 31.71 4.15
N SER A 188 10.23 31.64 5.10
CA SER A 188 11.37 32.57 5.18
C SER A 188 12.48 32.23 4.18
N ILE A 189 12.57 30.98 3.72
CA ILE A 189 13.68 30.48 2.88
C ILE A 189 13.12 29.75 1.66
N LYS A 190 13.60 30.11 0.46
CA LYS A 190 13.32 29.39 -0.81
C LYS A 190 13.98 28.01 -0.79
N LYS A 191 13.38 27.02 -1.48
CA LYS A 191 13.92 25.66 -1.61
C LYS A 191 15.37 25.69 -2.07
N ARG A 192 16.26 25.02 -1.33
CA ARG A 192 17.69 24.99 -1.65
C ARG A 192 18.06 23.72 -2.41
N LYS A 193 19.10 23.79 -3.24
CA LYS A 193 19.58 22.67 -4.07
C LYS A 193 19.96 21.43 -3.25
N TYR A 194 20.45 21.61 -2.03
CA TYR A 194 20.82 20.51 -1.13
C TYR A 194 19.61 19.77 -0.53
N GLU A 195 18.40 20.35 -0.62
CA GLU A 195 17.14 19.71 -0.19
C GLU A 195 16.44 18.96 -1.34
N MET A 196 17.11 18.83 -2.48
CA MET A 196 16.54 18.23 -3.69
C MET A 196 16.22 16.74 -3.50
N GLY A 197 14.94 16.40 -3.68
CA GLY A 197 14.50 15.04 -4.01
C GLY A 197 14.45 14.85 -5.53
N ARG A 198 14.82 13.66 -6.01
CA ARG A 198 14.66 13.27 -7.43
C ARG A 198 13.52 12.26 -7.55
N PRO A 199 12.80 12.22 -8.69
CA PRO A 199 11.71 11.26 -8.90
C PRO A 199 12.21 9.82 -8.72
N ALA A 200 11.35 8.95 -8.19
CA ALA A 200 11.65 7.54 -8.08
C ALA A 200 11.70 6.91 -9.48
N THR A 201 12.66 6.01 -9.71
CA THR A 201 12.76 5.24 -10.95
C THR A 201 12.52 3.77 -10.60
N PRO A 202 11.33 3.22 -10.88
CA PRO A 202 11.05 1.82 -10.62
C PRO A 202 11.86 0.95 -11.60
N CYS A 203 12.81 0.17 -11.08
CA CYS A 203 13.54 -0.79 -11.88
C CYS A 203 12.59 -1.94 -12.26
N LYS A 204 12.44 -2.23 -13.55
CA LYS A 204 11.61 -3.33 -14.06
C LYS A 204 12.46 -4.55 -14.38
N LEU A 205 11.82 -5.70 -14.43
CA LEU A 205 12.43 -6.89 -15.00
C LEU A 205 12.60 -6.73 -16.53
N GLY A 206 13.78 -7.02 -17.05
CA GLY A 206 14.08 -7.01 -18.50
C GLY A 206 15.52 -6.62 -18.81
N ASN A 207 15.86 -6.52 -20.10
CA ASN A 207 17.24 -6.30 -20.55
C ASN A 207 17.91 -5.10 -19.86
N LYS A 208 19.14 -5.33 -19.38
CA LYS A 208 19.90 -4.37 -18.56
C LYS A 208 19.94 -2.98 -19.20
N ARG A 209 19.38 -1.99 -18.48
CA ARG A 209 19.44 -0.57 -18.83
C ARG A 209 19.67 0.26 -17.57
N VAL A 210 20.81 0.93 -17.50
CA VAL A 210 21.25 1.69 -16.31
C VAL A 210 21.64 3.10 -16.72
N ARG A 211 21.12 4.12 -16.02
CA ARG A 211 21.46 5.52 -16.23
C ARG A 211 22.35 6.03 -15.10
N VAL A 212 23.44 6.71 -15.45
CA VAL A 212 24.30 7.41 -14.49
C VAL A 212 23.66 8.75 -14.10
N VAL A 213 23.66 9.05 -12.80
CA VAL A 213 23.14 10.32 -12.26
C VAL A 213 24.21 10.97 -11.39
N ARG A 214 24.57 12.22 -11.72
CA ARG A 214 25.45 13.04 -10.89
C ARG A 214 24.73 13.50 -9.61
N CYS A 215 25.40 13.30 -8.49
CA CYS A 215 24.99 13.71 -7.15
C CYS A 215 25.88 14.84 -6.63
N ARG A 216 25.56 15.35 -5.44
CA ARG A 216 26.35 16.37 -4.75
C ARG A 216 27.78 15.85 -4.53
N GLY A 217 28.76 16.75 -4.64
CA GLY A 217 30.17 16.42 -4.48
C GLY A 217 30.78 15.65 -5.65
N GLY A 218 30.17 15.68 -6.84
CA GLY A 218 30.70 14.96 -8.02
C GLY A 218 30.44 13.45 -8.04
N ASN A 219 29.94 12.89 -6.94
CA ASN A 219 29.58 11.48 -6.82
C ASN A 219 28.60 11.02 -7.91
N LYS A 220 28.74 9.77 -8.35
CA LYS A 220 27.86 9.15 -9.34
C LYS A 220 26.98 8.09 -8.66
N LYS A 221 25.70 8.07 -9.00
CA LYS A 221 24.77 6.97 -8.66
C LYS A 221 24.27 6.32 -9.93
N TYR A 222 24.02 5.02 -9.86
CA TYR A 222 23.57 4.22 -11.00
C TYR A 222 22.10 3.88 -10.81
N ARG A 223 21.24 4.42 -11.68
CA ARG A 223 19.81 4.16 -11.65
C ARG A 223 19.45 3.08 -12.64
N ALA A 224 19.23 1.87 -12.14
CA ALA A 224 18.69 0.81 -12.97
C ALA A 224 17.25 1.12 -13.36
N LEU A 225 16.98 1.08 -14.67
CA LEU A 225 15.64 1.14 -15.25
C LEU A 225 15.11 -0.26 -15.52
N ARG A 226 15.98 -1.14 -16.02
CA ARG A 226 15.68 -2.55 -16.28
C ARG A 226 16.88 -3.41 -15.89
N LEU A 227 16.61 -4.55 -15.27
CA LEU A 227 17.59 -5.59 -14.95
C LEU A 227 16.93 -6.96 -15.11
N ASP A 228 17.70 -7.92 -15.58
CA ASP A 228 17.33 -9.33 -15.79
C ASP A 228 18.22 -10.29 -14.99
N THR A 229 19.35 -9.80 -14.49
CA THR A 229 20.38 -10.59 -13.82
C THR A 229 20.85 -9.90 -12.55
N GLY A 230 21.29 -10.69 -11.58
CA GLY A 230 21.86 -10.22 -10.31
C GLY A 230 22.81 -11.24 -9.72
N ASN A 231 23.65 -10.80 -8.79
CA ASN A 231 24.49 -11.70 -8.00
C ASN A 231 23.72 -12.16 -6.77
N TYR A 232 23.48 -13.46 -6.66
CA TYR A 232 22.78 -14.05 -5.53
C TYR A 232 23.73 -14.93 -4.73
N ALA A 233 23.73 -14.73 -3.41
CA ALA A 233 24.50 -15.53 -2.47
C ALA A 233 23.66 -16.70 -1.93
N TRP A 234 24.23 -17.89 -1.93
CA TRP A 234 23.73 -19.04 -1.20
C TRP A 234 24.46 -19.10 0.15
N GLY A 235 23.74 -18.76 1.23
CA GLY A 235 24.31 -18.49 2.55
C GLY A 235 24.99 -19.71 3.18
N SER A 236 24.26 -20.83 3.27
CA SER A 236 24.77 -22.08 3.84
C SER A 236 26.06 -22.60 3.17
N GLU A 237 26.15 -22.45 1.86
CA GLU A 237 27.26 -22.95 1.05
C GLU A 237 28.37 -21.90 0.78
N ASN A 238 28.15 -20.66 1.25
CA ASN A 238 29.02 -19.50 1.07
C ASN A 238 29.50 -19.32 -0.38
N VAL A 239 28.57 -19.41 -1.34
CA VAL A 239 28.84 -19.21 -2.77
C VAL A 239 27.94 -18.15 -3.35
N THR A 240 28.50 -17.28 -4.19
CA THR A 240 27.72 -16.29 -4.94
C THR A 240 27.81 -16.60 -6.42
N LYS A 241 26.67 -16.57 -7.11
CA LYS A 241 26.60 -16.76 -8.56
C LYS A 241 25.77 -15.66 -9.21
N LYS A 242 26.18 -15.29 -10.42
CA LYS A 242 25.39 -14.42 -11.28
C LYS A 242 24.27 -15.26 -11.88
N VAL A 243 23.04 -14.86 -11.60
CA VAL A 243 21.85 -15.65 -11.89
C VAL A 243 20.82 -14.74 -12.57
N ARG A 244 20.00 -15.33 -13.45
CA ARG A 244 18.87 -14.64 -14.08
C ARG A 244 17.67 -14.59 -13.12
N ILE A 245 17.09 -13.41 -12.99
CA ILE A 245 15.83 -13.18 -12.28
C ILE A 245 14.70 -13.56 -13.23
N LEU A 246 13.86 -14.50 -12.81
CA LEU A 246 12.76 -15.03 -13.62
C LEU A 246 11.47 -14.25 -13.39
N ASP A 247 11.12 -14.04 -12.11
CA ASP A 247 9.89 -13.33 -11.78
C ASP A 247 9.94 -12.65 -10.40
N VAL A 248 9.03 -11.71 -10.18
CA VAL A 248 8.79 -11.09 -8.87
C VAL A 248 7.56 -11.71 -8.25
N VAL A 249 7.69 -12.33 -7.08
CA VAL A 249 6.60 -13.13 -6.49
C VAL A 249 5.95 -12.44 -5.29
N TYR A 250 6.75 -11.77 -4.46
CA TYR A 250 6.24 -11.11 -3.26
C TYR A 250 6.97 -9.81 -2.97
N ASN A 251 6.20 -8.83 -2.48
CA ASN A 251 6.70 -7.58 -1.97
C ASN A 251 5.90 -7.22 -0.72
N ALA A 252 6.58 -6.92 0.38
CA ALA A 252 5.94 -6.62 1.66
C ALA A 252 5.20 -5.26 1.66
N THR A 253 5.65 -4.30 0.85
CA THR A 253 5.12 -2.93 0.86
C THR A 253 3.85 -2.77 0.04
N SER A 254 3.80 -3.37 -1.17
CA SER A 254 2.62 -3.25 -2.04
C SER A 254 2.53 -4.39 -3.05
N ASN A 255 1.31 -4.90 -3.23
CA ASN A 255 1.00 -5.93 -4.24
C ASN A 255 1.12 -5.40 -5.68
N GLU A 256 0.97 -4.10 -5.91
CA GLU A 256 1.15 -3.49 -7.23
C GLU A 256 2.59 -3.64 -7.75
N LEU A 257 3.56 -3.68 -6.84
CA LEU A 257 4.97 -3.85 -7.19
C LEU A 257 5.27 -5.26 -7.71
N VAL A 258 4.52 -6.26 -7.23
CA VAL A 258 4.56 -7.63 -7.75
C VAL A 258 3.93 -7.68 -9.14
N ARG A 259 2.70 -7.14 -9.28
CA ARG A 259 1.97 -7.12 -10.56
C ARG A 259 2.76 -6.44 -11.67
N THR A 260 3.44 -5.35 -11.34
CA THR A 260 4.23 -4.58 -12.30
C THR A 260 5.70 -5.02 -12.40
N LYS A 261 6.08 -6.15 -11.78
CA LYS A 261 7.43 -6.74 -11.79
C LYS A 261 8.54 -5.73 -11.48
N THR A 262 8.37 -5.00 -10.38
CA THR A 262 9.32 -3.97 -9.94
C THR A 262 10.35 -4.54 -8.96
N LEU A 263 11.63 -4.32 -9.23
CA LEU A 263 12.76 -4.77 -8.42
C LEU A 263 13.12 -3.70 -7.37
N LEU A 264 12.95 -4.03 -6.10
CA LEU A 264 13.24 -3.17 -4.94
C LEU A 264 13.96 -3.99 -3.86
N LYS A 265 14.61 -3.31 -2.91
CA LYS A 265 15.13 -3.96 -1.70
C LYS A 265 14.00 -4.68 -0.97
N ASN A 266 14.30 -5.88 -0.48
CA ASN A 266 13.39 -6.78 0.22
C ASN A 266 12.22 -7.32 -0.65
N THR A 267 12.39 -7.28 -1.97
CA THR A 267 11.46 -7.95 -2.88
C THR A 267 11.88 -9.40 -3.02
N VAL A 268 10.93 -10.31 -2.87
CA VAL A 268 11.14 -11.75 -3.07
C VAL A 268 10.91 -12.09 -4.54
N VAL A 269 11.92 -12.69 -5.13
CA VAL A 269 11.98 -13.03 -6.55
C VAL A 269 12.20 -14.53 -6.74
N GLN A 270 11.80 -15.05 -7.89
CA GLN A 270 12.24 -16.34 -8.38
C GLN A 270 13.49 -16.14 -9.23
N ILE A 271 14.54 -16.89 -8.92
CA ILE A 271 15.79 -16.90 -9.67
C ILE A 271 16.04 -18.30 -10.25
N ASP A 272 16.87 -18.34 -11.29
CA ASP A 272 17.30 -19.59 -11.92
C ASP A 272 18.23 -20.41 -10.99
N ALA A 273 17.92 -21.69 -10.77
CA ALA A 273 18.71 -22.55 -9.91
C ALA A 273 19.98 -23.10 -10.59
N HIS A 274 20.02 -23.10 -11.93
CA HIS A 274 21.01 -23.87 -12.69
C HIS A 274 22.47 -23.51 -12.39
N PRO A 275 22.86 -22.23 -12.22
CA PRO A 275 24.24 -21.87 -11.85
C PRO A 275 24.69 -22.43 -10.50
N PHE A 276 23.76 -22.62 -9.55
CA PHE A 276 24.04 -23.24 -8.26
C PHE A 276 24.11 -24.75 -8.36
N MET A 277 23.23 -25.38 -9.16
CA MET A 277 23.25 -26.82 -9.40
C MET A 277 24.57 -27.29 -10.03
N GLN A 278 25.05 -26.58 -11.06
CA GLN A 278 26.35 -26.87 -11.70
C GLN A 278 27.52 -26.75 -10.72
N TRP A 279 27.50 -25.72 -9.88
CA TRP A 279 28.53 -25.54 -8.85
C TRP A 279 28.48 -26.65 -7.80
N TYR A 280 27.29 -27.06 -7.42
CA TYR A 280 27.06 -28.11 -6.44
C TYR A 280 27.54 -29.48 -6.94
N GLN A 281 27.21 -29.82 -8.19
CA GLN A 281 27.69 -31.01 -8.87
C GLN A 281 29.23 -31.03 -8.93
N LYS A 282 29.87 -29.91 -9.24
CA LYS A 282 31.33 -29.80 -9.21
C LYS A 282 31.91 -30.00 -7.80
N LYS A 283 31.27 -29.44 -6.77
CA LYS A 283 31.76 -29.46 -5.38
C LYS A 283 31.62 -30.82 -4.70
N TYR A 284 30.45 -31.46 -4.86
CA TYR A 284 30.04 -32.69 -4.15
C TYR A 284 29.96 -33.93 -5.03
N GLY A 285 29.97 -33.79 -6.37
CA GLY A 285 29.78 -34.92 -7.29
C GLY A 285 28.34 -35.45 -7.31
N MET A 286 27.38 -34.68 -6.80
CA MET A 286 25.97 -35.05 -6.70
C MET A 286 25.11 -34.13 -7.54
N ASP A 287 24.14 -34.72 -8.24
CA ASP A 287 23.17 -33.96 -9.04
C ASP A 287 21.98 -33.54 -8.19
N LEU A 288 21.87 -32.23 -7.93
CA LEU A 288 20.65 -31.62 -7.38
C LEU A 288 19.51 -31.69 -8.40
N GLY A 289 18.28 -31.92 -7.94
CA GLY A 289 17.08 -31.73 -8.76
C GLY A 289 16.62 -32.92 -9.61
N LYS A 290 17.31 -34.07 -9.57
CA LYS A 290 16.80 -35.31 -10.19
C LYS A 290 15.65 -35.86 -9.34
N LYS A 291 14.43 -35.94 -9.89
CA LYS A 291 13.31 -36.61 -9.22
C LYS A 291 13.66 -38.08 -8.99
N LYS A 292 13.64 -38.55 -7.74
CA LYS A 292 13.46 -39.98 -7.45
C LYS A 292 12.07 -40.38 -7.94
N LYS A 293 11.94 -40.80 -9.18
CA LYS A 293 10.78 -41.62 -9.58
C LYS A 293 10.92 -42.95 -8.84
N GLY A 294 9.89 -43.32 -8.07
CA GLY A 294 9.79 -44.68 -7.57
C GLY A 294 9.73 -45.65 -8.75
N GLY A 295 10.43 -46.78 -8.61
CA GLY A 295 10.40 -47.89 -9.57
C GLY A 295 11.57 -47.89 -10.56
N GLU A 296 12.51 -48.79 -10.28
CA GLU A 296 13.54 -49.36 -11.18
C GLU A 296 14.51 -48.43 -11.93
N LYS A 297 15.78 -48.81 -11.81
CA LYS A 297 16.81 -48.51 -12.81
C LYS A 297 16.27 -48.88 -14.18
N LYS A 298 15.92 -47.89 -15.00
CA LYS A 298 16.08 -48.01 -16.45
C LYS A 298 17.28 -47.15 -16.82
N GLU A 299 18.35 -47.85 -17.15
CA GLU A 299 19.50 -47.32 -17.88
C GLU A 299 18.98 -46.70 -19.19
N GLU A 300 18.73 -45.41 -19.19
CA GLU A 300 19.06 -44.60 -20.34
C GLU A 300 20.35 -43.87 -19.96
N LYS A 301 21.48 -44.52 -20.29
CA LYS A 301 22.74 -43.84 -20.53
C LYS A 301 22.48 -42.78 -21.61
N LYS A 302 22.10 -41.57 -21.20
CA LYS A 302 22.64 -40.41 -21.91
C LYS A 302 24.12 -40.40 -21.58
N GLU A 303 24.92 -40.72 -22.58
CA GLU A 303 26.36 -40.45 -22.64
C GLU A 303 26.60 -38.95 -22.46
N GLU A 304 26.40 -38.42 -21.25
CA GLU A 304 27.18 -37.28 -20.80
C GLU A 304 28.51 -37.88 -20.36
N ALA A 305 29.54 -37.64 -21.17
CA ALA A 305 30.91 -38.07 -20.95
C ALA A 305 31.23 -38.11 -19.45
N GLU A 306 31.42 -39.32 -18.89
CA GLU A 306 31.99 -39.47 -17.56
C GLU A 306 33.38 -38.85 -17.63
N GLU A 307 33.46 -37.57 -17.27
CA GLU A 307 34.71 -36.84 -17.18
C GLU A 307 35.62 -37.68 -16.27
N HIS A 308 36.71 -38.23 -16.82
CA HIS A 308 37.67 -39.01 -16.07
C HIS A 308 38.29 -38.13 -14.97
N LYS A 309 37.68 -38.14 -13.79
CA LYS A 309 38.15 -37.38 -12.63
C LYS A 309 39.28 -38.15 -11.96
N SER A 310 40.33 -37.43 -11.57
CA SER A 310 41.43 -38.04 -10.81
C SER A 310 40.93 -38.62 -9.49
N ARG A 311 41.59 -39.69 -9.01
CA ARG A 311 41.25 -40.34 -7.72
C ARG A 311 41.21 -39.35 -6.56
N HIS A 312 42.06 -38.32 -6.58
CA HIS A 312 42.08 -37.26 -5.57
C HIS A 312 40.80 -36.40 -5.57
N VAL A 313 40.27 -36.05 -6.75
CA VAL A 313 39.02 -35.28 -6.86
C VAL A 313 37.84 -36.10 -6.33
N ILE A 314 37.78 -37.39 -6.65
CA ILE A 314 36.73 -38.29 -6.17
C ILE A 314 36.79 -38.42 -4.64
N ALA A 315 37.99 -38.62 -4.07
CA ALA A 315 38.17 -38.69 -2.62
C ALA A 315 37.71 -37.38 -1.93
N LYS A 316 38.07 -36.23 -2.50
CA LYS A 316 37.66 -34.91 -1.99
C LYS A 316 36.15 -34.69 -2.05
N GLN A 317 35.49 -35.14 -3.12
CA GLN A 317 34.04 -35.07 -3.27
C GLN A 317 33.34 -35.95 -2.24
N LYS A 318 33.78 -37.20 -2.08
CA LYS A 318 33.25 -38.13 -1.07
C LYS A 318 33.38 -37.58 0.35
N ALA A 319 34.54 -37.03 0.70
CA ALA A 319 34.78 -36.44 2.03
C ALA A 319 33.83 -35.27 2.31
N ARG A 320 33.54 -34.43 1.32
CA ARG A 320 32.59 -33.30 1.46
C ARG A 320 31.14 -33.77 1.52
N ALA A 321 30.80 -34.77 0.71
CA ALA A 321 29.46 -35.34 0.65
C ALA A 321 29.03 -35.99 1.98
N ALA A 322 29.97 -36.51 2.77
CA ALA A 322 29.67 -37.14 4.06
C ALA A 322 28.98 -36.19 5.06
N ASN A 323 29.35 -34.90 5.05
CA ASN A 323 28.81 -33.89 5.96
C ASN A 323 27.71 -33.03 5.31
N GLN A 324 27.28 -33.39 4.10
CA GLN A 324 26.37 -32.59 3.32
C GLN A 324 24.91 -32.88 3.72
N LYS A 325 24.20 -31.84 4.17
CA LYS A 325 22.78 -31.90 4.46
C LYS A 325 22.07 -30.67 3.90
N LEU A 326 21.14 -30.89 2.98
CA LEU A 326 20.27 -29.84 2.44
C LEU A 326 18.94 -29.83 3.19
N ASP A 327 18.34 -28.65 3.35
CA ASP A 327 16.97 -28.54 3.82
C ASP A 327 16.00 -29.06 2.75
N LEU A 328 14.99 -29.82 3.18
CA LEU A 328 13.99 -30.46 2.31
C LEU A 328 13.25 -29.42 1.46
N ASN A 329 12.92 -28.26 2.06
CA ASN A 329 12.23 -27.18 1.34
C ASN A 329 13.08 -26.59 0.21
N LEU A 330 14.41 -26.57 0.39
CA LEU A 330 15.33 -26.04 -0.60
C LEU A 330 15.56 -27.08 -1.71
N GLU A 331 15.62 -28.37 -1.38
CA GLU A 331 15.71 -29.48 -2.34
C GLU A 331 14.51 -29.49 -3.30
N GLU A 332 13.28 -29.30 -2.79
CA GLU A 332 12.07 -29.16 -3.62
C GLU A 332 12.20 -28.02 -4.64
N GLN A 333 12.82 -26.89 -4.26
CA GLN A 333 13.03 -25.76 -5.16
C GLN A 333 14.08 -26.07 -6.24
N PHE A 334 15.16 -26.76 -5.88
CA PHE A 334 16.15 -27.21 -6.85
C PHE A 334 15.54 -28.18 -7.88
N GLN A 335 14.63 -29.07 -7.48
CA GLN A 335 13.87 -29.91 -8.41
C GLN A 335 13.00 -29.11 -9.39
N SER A 336 12.45 -27.97 -8.94
CA SER A 336 11.68 -27.08 -9.81
C SER A 336 12.55 -26.22 -10.74
N GLY A 337 13.86 -26.14 -10.49
CA GLY A 337 14.79 -25.25 -11.18
C GLY A 337 14.62 -23.75 -10.83
N ARG A 338 13.77 -23.42 -9.84
CA ARG A 338 13.45 -22.04 -9.45
C ARG A 338 13.63 -21.86 -7.94
N LEU A 339 14.61 -21.05 -7.56
CA LEU A 339 14.87 -20.71 -6.16
C LEU A 339 14.14 -19.43 -5.76
N LEU A 340 13.63 -19.38 -4.53
CA LEU A 340 13.17 -18.14 -3.94
C LEU A 340 14.36 -17.37 -3.36
N ALA A 341 14.47 -16.09 -3.71
CA ALA A 341 15.55 -15.23 -3.26
C ALA A 341 15.04 -13.84 -2.88
N CYS A 342 15.76 -13.17 -1.99
CA CYS A 342 15.45 -11.81 -1.55
C CYS A 342 16.49 -10.82 -2.10
N ILE A 343 16.03 -9.73 -2.69
CA ILE A 343 16.92 -8.65 -3.15
C ILE A 343 17.38 -7.82 -1.93
N ALA A 344 18.68 -7.79 -1.66
CA ALA A 344 19.26 -7.01 -0.57
C ALA A 344 19.69 -5.60 -1.02
N SER A 345 20.08 -5.47 -2.28
CA SER A 345 20.55 -4.22 -2.89
C SER A 345 19.41 -3.24 -3.21
N ARG A 346 19.75 -1.99 -3.56
CA ARG A 346 18.80 -0.94 -3.98
C ARG A 346 19.02 -0.58 -5.45
N PRO A 347 18.36 -1.25 -6.42
CA PRO A 347 18.62 -1.06 -7.84
C PRO A 347 18.56 0.39 -8.34
N GLY A 348 17.66 1.21 -7.76
CA GLY A 348 17.54 2.63 -8.10
C GLY A 348 18.66 3.53 -7.56
N GLN A 349 19.62 3.01 -6.81
CA GLN A 349 20.77 3.75 -6.27
C GLN A 349 22.12 3.15 -6.72
N CYS A 350 22.25 1.82 -6.64
CA CYS A 350 23.49 1.11 -6.98
C CYS A 350 23.51 0.54 -8.41
N GLY A 351 22.36 0.46 -9.09
CA GLY A 351 22.29 -0.06 -10.46
C GLY A 351 22.36 -1.59 -10.58
N ARG A 352 22.23 -2.31 -9.46
CA ARG A 352 22.30 -3.78 -9.38
C ARG A 352 21.11 -4.34 -8.59
N ALA A 353 20.76 -5.59 -8.86
CA ALA A 353 19.69 -6.33 -8.19
C ALA A 353 20.27 -7.59 -7.53
N ASP A 354 21.25 -7.38 -6.66
CA ASP A 354 21.95 -8.43 -5.91
C ASP A 354 21.16 -8.78 -4.63
N GLY A 355 21.31 -10.03 -4.18
CA GLY A 355 20.52 -10.60 -3.10
C GLY A 355 21.06 -11.91 -2.56
N TYR A 356 20.22 -12.65 -1.86
CA TYR A 356 20.54 -13.95 -1.29
C TYR A 356 19.38 -14.93 -1.44
N VAL A 357 19.69 -16.22 -1.51
CA VAL A 357 18.72 -17.32 -1.57
C VAL A 357 18.06 -17.46 -0.20
N LEU A 358 16.74 -17.64 -0.15
CA LEU A 358 16.01 -17.82 1.10
C LEU A 358 16.17 -19.26 1.61
N GLU A 359 16.51 -19.40 2.89
CA GLU A 359 16.74 -20.69 3.56
C GLU A 359 15.99 -20.75 4.91
N GLY A 360 15.81 -21.97 5.44
CA GLY A 360 15.31 -22.21 6.81
C GLY A 360 13.99 -21.53 7.16
N GLU A 361 13.98 -20.79 8.28
CA GLU A 361 12.79 -20.10 8.79
C GLU A 361 12.30 -18.99 7.86
N GLU A 362 13.22 -18.25 7.22
CA GLU A 362 12.86 -17.19 6.28
C GLU A 362 12.12 -17.77 5.08
N LEU A 363 12.65 -18.88 4.54
CA LEU A 363 12.01 -19.58 3.44
C LEU A 363 10.61 -20.07 3.83
N SER A 364 10.50 -20.69 5.01
CA SER A 364 9.23 -21.18 5.55
C SER A 364 8.19 -20.07 5.74
N PHE A 365 8.62 -18.89 6.23
CA PHE A 365 7.78 -17.72 6.39
C PHE A 365 7.23 -17.22 5.05
N TYR A 366 8.08 -17.04 4.04
CA TYR A 366 7.65 -16.55 2.74
C TYR A 366 6.81 -17.57 1.97
N ARG A 367 7.10 -18.86 2.08
CA ARG A 367 6.27 -19.95 1.53
C ARG A 367 4.85 -19.87 2.08
N ARG A 368 4.69 -19.75 3.41
CA ARG A 368 3.38 -19.59 4.07
C ARG A 368 2.65 -18.32 3.61
N LYS A 369 3.35 -17.20 3.40
CA LYS A 369 2.75 -15.95 2.89
C LYS A 369 2.23 -16.10 1.46
N LEU A 370 2.97 -16.81 0.60
CA LEU A 370 2.57 -17.08 -0.78
C LEU A 370 1.37 -18.01 -0.86
N GLU A 371 1.33 -19.07 -0.04
CA GLU A 371 0.20 -20.01 0.01
C GLU A 371 -1.10 -19.33 0.48
N LYS A 372 -1.04 -18.51 1.53
CA LYS A 372 -2.20 -17.72 1.99
C LYS A 372 -2.75 -16.81 0.90
N LYS A 373 -1.87 -16.22 0.08
CA LYS A 373 -2.25 -15.33 -1.02
C LYS A 373 -2.86 -16.08 -2.21
N LYS A 374 -2.60 -17.38 -2.36
CA LYS A 374 -3.22 -18.20 -3.42
C LYS A 374 -4.62 -18.70 -3.05
N LYS A 375 -4.91 -18.86 -1.74
CA LYS A 375 -6.21 -19.34 -1.24
C LYS A 375 -7.29 -18.26 -1.17
N ASN A 376 -6.88 -17.00 -1.14
CA ASN A 376 -7.75 -15.82 -1.22
C ASN A 376 -7.70 -15.25 -2.63
#